data_AF-A0A7S1X539-F1
#
_entry.id   AF-A0A7S1X539-F1
#
_cell.length_a   1.000
_cell.length_b   1.000
_cell.length_c   1.000
_cell.angle_alpha   90.00
_cell.angle_beta   90.00
_cell.angle_gamma   90.00
#
_symmetry.space_group_name_H-M   'P 1'
#
loop_
_entity.id
_entity.type
_entity.pdbx_description
1 polymer ?
#
loop_
_entity_poly.entity_id
_entity_poly.type
_entity_poly.pdbx_seq_one_letter_code
_entity_poly.pdbx_strand_id
1 'polypeptide(L)'
;FREGGKVVATLHGHDSRVNCVHWPSEEVIGCLPDRESPFLFSGDADGAVIVWAQHSAAHPHLAATATLKEHNGAITGLESYASADGIRVVSCAGDHTLKVWVCEGSGESNRQTLSRWDVTQSICFGNRLPYCVSVTSLPGHDEAGWRMLAVGVDKRVELLLSAPTGEFKEIFT
;
A
#
# COMPACT_ATOMS: atom_id res chain seq x y z
N PHE A 1 27.33 8.94 18.22
CA PHE A 1 26.93 7.78 17.41
C PHE A 1 27.79 7.72 16.16
N ARG A 2 28.70 6.75 16.06
CA ARG A 2 29.54 6.49 14.87
C ARG A 2 29.46 5.00 14.56
N GLU A 3 28.32 4.58 14.05
CA GLU A 3 28.23 3.39 13.22
C GLU A 3 27.69 3.88 11.88
N GLY A 4 28.45 3.67 10.81
CA GLY A 4 27.97 4.01 9.46
C GLY A 4 26.77 3.13 9.08
N GLY A 5 26.09 3.49 8.00
CA GLY A 5 25.02 2.63 7.46
C GLY A 5 25.54 1.23 7.18
N LYS A 6 24.88 0.21 7.76
CA LYS A 6 25.19 -1.21 7.56
C LYS A 6 23.96 -1.90 6.98
N VAL A 7 24.18 -2.83 6.06
CA VAL A 7 23.12 -3.74 5.62
C VAL A 7 22.75 -4.66 6.78
N VAL A 8 21.54 -4.51 7.33
CA VAL A 8 21.03 -5.30 8.46
C VAL A 8 20.20 -6.51 8.03
N ALA A 9 19.64 -6.47 6.82
CA ALA A 9 18.86 -7.55 6.23
C ALA A 9 18.83 -7.43 4.69
N THR A 10 18.55 -8.54 4.02
CA THR A 10 18.22 -8.58 2.59
C THR A 10 16.97 -9.44 2.43
N LEU A 11 15.92 -8.87 1.84
CA LEU A 11 14.64 -9.53 1.66
C LEU A 11 14.60 -10.13 0.25
N HIS A 12 14.47 -11.46 0.18
CA HIS A 12 14.37 -12.19 -1.07
C HIS A 12 12.92 -12.64 -1.27
N GLY A 13 12.33 -12.35 -2.43
CA GLY A 13 10.96 -12.75 -2.73
C GLY A 13 10.45 -12.28 -4.09
N HIS A 14 10.87 -11.11 -4.57
CA HIS A 14 10.55 -10.68 -5.93
C HIS A 14 11.34 -11.47 -6.97
N ASP A 15 10.68 -11.84 -8.07
CA ASP A 15 11.29 -12.52 -9.22
C ASP A 15 11.80 -11.54 -10.28
N SER A 16 11.54 -10.24 -10.09
CA SER A 16 11.91 -9.16 -11.01
C SER A 16 12.48 -7.96 -10.27
N ARG A 17 12.87 -6.91 -11.01
CA ARG A 17 13.48 -5.71 -10.43
C ARG A 17 12.48 -4.97 -9.54
N VAL A 18 12.85 -4.74 -8.28
CA VAL A 18 12.09 -3.88 -7.35
C VAL A 18 12.25 -2.41 -7.77
N ASN A 19 11.14 -1.74 -8.04
CA ASN A 19 11.12 -0.34 -8.47
C ASN A 19 10.75 0.62 -7.33
N CYS A 20 9.93 0.18 -6.38
CA CYS A 20 9.47 1.00 -5.27
C CYS A 20 9.33 0.19 -3.98
N VAL A 21 9.43 0.90 -2.86
CA VAL A 21 9.25 0.39 -1.50
C VAL A 21 8.45 1.41 -0.69
N HIS A 22 7.59 0.95 0.22
CA HIS A 22 6.74 1.82 1.04
C HIS A 22 6.66 1.33 2.48
N TRP A 23 7.06 2.19 3.41
CA TRP A 23 6.84 2.01 4.84
C TRP A 23 5.48 2.62 5.22
N PRO A 24 4.56 1.85 5.82
CA PRO A 24 3.28 2.38 6.25
C PRO A 24 3.43 3.43 7.36
N SER A 25 2.45 4.31 7.47
CA SER A 25 2.38 5.28 8.56
C SER A 25 2.03 4.61 9.90
N GLU A 26 2.28 5.31 11.01
CA GLU A 26 1.86 4.92 12.36
C GLU A 26 0.34 4.67 12.45
N GLU A 27 -0.46 5.39 11.66
CA GLU A 27 -1.90 5.17 11.55
C GLU A 27 -2.21 3.74 11.07
N VAL A 28 -1.52 3.30 10.01
CA VAL A 28 -1.67 1.94 9.45
C VAL A 28 -1.13 0.89 10.41
N ILE A 29 0.06 1.11 10.98
CA ILE A 29 0.68 0.20 11.96
C ILE A 29 -0.24 0.05 13.18
N GLY A 30 -0.91 1.13 13.59
CA GLY A 30 -1.85 1.15 14.69
C GLY A 30 -3.07 0.24 14.53
N CYS A 31 -3.41 -0.15 13.29
CA CYS A 31 -4.47 -1.11 12.95
C CYS A 31 -4.02 -2.57 12.99
N LEU A 32 -2.72 -2.85 13.16
CA LEU A 32 -2.19 -4.21 13.22
C LEU A 32 -2.47 -4.87 14.59
N PRO A 33 -2.77 -6.19 14.64
CA PRO A 33 -3.18 -6.88 15.87
C PRO A 33 -2.14 -6.81 16.99
N ASP A 34 -0.87 -6.96 16.62
CA ASP A 34 0.21 -7.18 17.58
C ASP A 34 1.10 -5.96 17.79
N ARG A 35 0.87 -4.83 17.08
CA ARG A 35 1.64 -3.55 17.14
C ARG A 35 3.19 -3.63 17.19
N GLU A 36 3.79 -4.80 17.03
CA GLU A 36 5.23 -5.06 17.12
C GLU A 36 5.69 -5.95 15.95
N SER A 37 5.30 -5.59 14.73
CA SER A 37 5.86 -6.19 13.53
C SER A 37 6.10 -5.09 12.50
N PRO A 38 7.36 -4.79 12.13
CA PRO A 38 7.60 -3.91 11.01
C PRO A 38 6.86 -4.46 9.80
N PHE A 39 6.27 -3.55 9.04
CA PHE A 39 5.50 -3.85 7.84
C PHE A 39 6.09 -3.04 6.70
N LEU A 40 6.33 -3.67 5.56
CA LEU A 40 6.91 -3.02 4.39
C LEU A 40 6.16 -3.53 3.16
N PHE A 41 5.94 -2.65 2.19
CA PHE A 41 5.51 -3.05 0.85
C PHE A 41 6.64 -2.83 -0.14
N SER A 42 6.73 -3.69 -1.15
CA SER A 42 7.61 -3.46 -2.29
C SER A 42 6.93 -3.87 -3.58
N GLY A 43 7.21 -3.15 -4.66
CA GLY A 43 6.63 -3.38 -5.98
C GLY A 43 7.70 -3.62 -7.03
N ASP A 44 7.51 -4.64 -7.88
CA ASP A 44 8.48 -5.00 -8.92
C ASP A 44 8.04 -4.65 -10.35
N ALA A 45 8.91 -4.93 -11.31
CA ALA A 45 8.70 -4.68 -12.73
C ALA A 45 7.72 -5.65 -13.41
N ASP A 46 7.33 -6.74 -12.75
CA ASP A 46 6.41 -7.76 -13.27
C ASP A 46 4.99 -7.57 -12.71
N GLY A 47 4.75 -6.50 -11.95
CA GLY A 47 3.43 -6.15 -11.43
C GLY A 47 3.08 -6.83 -10.11
N ALA A 48 4.06 -7.42 -9.42
CA ALA A 48 3.84 -7.97 -8.07
C ALA A 48 4.11 -6.91 -7.00
N VAL A 49 3.24 -6.87 -5.99
CA VAL A 49 3.48 -6.19 -4.72
C VAL A 49 3.69 -7.24 -3.64
N ILE A 50 4.81 -7.21 -2.92
CA ILE A 50 5.02 -8.08 -1.77
C ILE A 50 4.73 -7.32 -0.49
N VAL A 51 4.01 -7.99 0.38
CA VAL A 51 3.75 -7.58 1.76
C VAL A 51 4.77 -8.30 2.65
N TRP A 52 5.61 -7.52 3.32
CA TRP A 52 6.62 -8.03 4.25
C TRP A 52 6.17 -7.75 5.68
N ALA A 53 6.08 -8.79 6.49
CA ALA A 53 5.80 -8.67 7.91
C ALA A 53 6.71 -9.58 8.72
N GLN A 54 6.91 -9.23 9.98
CA GLN A 54 7.56 -10.13 10.93
C GLN A 54 6.63 -11.30 11.24
N HIS A 55 7.12 -12.52 11.03
CA HIS A 55 6.33 -13.74 11.22
C HIS A 55 6.34 -14.23 12.69
N SER A 56 7.29 -13.78 13.51
CA SER A 56 7.37 -14.17 14.92
C SER A 56 8.14 -13.14 15.76
N ALA A 57 7.68 -12.87 16.98
CA ALA A 57 8.41 -12.07 17.97
C ALA A 57 9.82 -12.63 18.28
N ALA A 58 10.01 -13.96 18.15
CA ALA A 58 11.31 -14.60 18.37
C ALA A 58 12.32 -14.38 17.23
N HIS A 59 11.84 -13.99 16.05
CA HIS A 59 12.65 -13.77 14.85
C HIS A 59 12.27 -12.42 14.21
N PRO A 60 12.95 -11.31 14.56
CA PRO A 60 12.60 -9.96 14.11
C PRO A 60 12.93 -9.67 12.64
N HIS A 61 13.00 -10.71 11.80
CA HIS A 61 13.24 -10.56 10.38
C HIS A 61 11.91 -10.49 9.63
N LEU A 62 11.84 -9.55 8.69
CA LEU A 62 10.75 -9.45 7.74
C LEU A 62 10.76 -10.66 6.80
N ALA A 63 9.59 -11.24 6.57
CA ALA A 63 9.36 -12.29 5.58
C ALA A 63 8.16 -11.92 4.70
N ALA A 64 8.14 -12.42 3.48
CA ALA A 64 7.00 -12.24 2.59
C ALA A 64 5.79 -12.98 3.17
N THR A 65 4.72 -12.26 3.49
CA THR A 65 3.47 -12.82 4.03
C THR A 65 2.33 -12.85 3.02
N ALA A 66 2.40 -12.00 2.00
CA ALA A 66 1.48 -12.02 0.87
C ALA A 66 2.17 -11.50 -0.41
N THR A 67 1.65 -11.91 -1.56
CA THR A 67 2.03 -11.39 -2.87
C THR A 67 0.77 -11.01 -3.63
N LEU A 68 0.65 -9.73 -3.96
CA LEU A 68 -0.48 -9.14 -4.66
C LEU A 68 -0.11 -9.01 -6.14
N LYS A 69 -0.71 -9.84 -7.00
CA LYS A 69 -0.31 -9.95 -8.40
C LYS A 69 -1.53 -9.91 -9.33
N GLU A 70 -2.02 -8.71 -9.56
CA GLU A 70 -3.13 -8.42 -10.49
C GLU A 70 -2.75 -7.36 -11.53
N HIS A 71 -1.62 -6.67 -11.36
CA HIS A 71 -1.12 -5.73 -12.35
C HIS A 71 -0.43 -6.47 -13.49
N ASN A 72 -0.58 -5.95 -14.72
CA ASN A 72 0.03 -6.48 -15.93
C ASN A 72 1.21 -5.62 -16.41
N GLY A 73 1.80 -4.84 -15.51
CA GLY A 73 2.92 -3.96 -15.79
C GLY A 73 3.66 -3.57 -14.51
N ALA A 74 4.84 -2.99 -14.67
CA ALA A 74 5.71 -2.61 -13.58
C ALA A 74 5.00 -1.72 -12.55
N ILE A 75 5.11 -2.06 -11.27
CA ILE A 75 4.65 -1.20 -10.18
C ILE A 75 5.56 0.03 -10.15
N THR A 76 4.98 1.21 -10.27
CA THR A 76 5.67 2.50 -10.35
C THR A 76 5.53 3.31 -9.06
N GLY A 77 4.43 3.12 -8.32
CA GLY A 77 4.20 3.77 -7.03
C GLY A 77 3.35 2.92 -6.10
N LEU A 78 3.61 3.05 -4.80
CA LEU A 78 2.94 2.34 -3.72
C LEU A 78 2.70 3.27 -2.54
N GLU A 79 1.50 3.20 -1.97
CA GLU A 79 1.10 3.93 -0.77
C GLU A 79 0.12 3.10 0.05
N SER A 80 -0.06 3.43 1.32
CA SER A 80 -1.00 2.72 2.21
C SER A 80 -1.66 3.66 3.19
N TYR A 81 -2.90 3.35 3.57
CA TYR A 81 -3.65 4.12 4.55
C TYR A 81 -4.58 3.22 5.37
N ALA A 82 -4.87 3.65 6.61
CA ALA A 82 -5.86 2.98 7.44
C ALA A 82 -7.26 3.39 6.98
N SER A 83 -8.20 2.47 7.04
CA SER A 83 -9.62 2.71 6.82
C SER A 83 -10.42 1.93 7.86
N ALA A 84 -11.72 2.23 8.01
CA ALA A 84 -12.53 1.61 9.04
C ALA A 84 -12.73 0.10 8.82
N ASP A 85 -12.55 -0.39 7.59
CA ASP A 85 -12.63 -1.80 7.22
C ASP A 85 -11.27 -2.52 7.29
N GLY A 86 -10.17 -1.81 7.54
CA GLY A 86 -8.84 -2.38 7.71
C GLY A 86 -7.75 -1.58 7.01
N ILE A 87 -6.73 -2.28 6.54
CA ILE A 87 -5.59 -1.65 5.87
C ILE A 87 -5.84 -1.63 4.38
N ARG A 88 -5.61 -0.47 3.76
CA ARG A 88 -5.69 -0.30 2.32
C ARG A 88 -4.34 0.05 1.72
N VAL A 89 -4.06 -0.51 0.54
CA VAL A 89 -2.86 -0.24 -0.24
C VAL A 89 -3.28 0.28 -1.60
N VAL A 90 -2.58 1.30 -2.08
CA VAL A 90 -2.73 1.85 -3.43
C VAL A 90 -1.48 1.49 -4.21
N SER A 91 -1.65 0.85 -5.36
CA SER A 91 -0.55 0.60 -6.29
C SER A 91 -0.89 1.20 -7.65
N CYS A 92 0.06 1.92 -8.26
CA CYS A 92 -0.02 2.31 -9.65
C CYS A 92 1.04 1.61 -10.49
N ALA A 93 0.73 1.37 -11.76
CA ALA A 93 1.58 0.54 -12.60
C ALA A 93 1.62 0.99 -14.07
N GLY A 94 2.61 0.45 -14.77
CA GLY A 94 2.81 0.61 -16.22
C GLY A 94 1.74 -0.05 -17.09
N ASP A 95 0.74 -0.72 -16.51
CA ASP A 95 -0.47 -1.18 -17.20
C ASP A 95 -1.57 -0.10 -17.30
N HIS A 96 -1.22 1.14 -16.93
CA HIS A 96 -2.08 2.33 -16.95
C HIS A 96 -3.21 2.29 -15.93
N THR A 97 -3.11 1.40 -14.95
CA THR A 97 -4.09 1.27 -13.88
C THR A 97 -3.51 1.63 -12.52
N LEU A 98 -4.43 2.01 -11.65
CA LEU A 98 -4.24 2.03 -10.21
C LEU A 98 -5.18 1.01 -9.58
N LYS A 99 -4.69 0.24 -8.60
CA LYS A 99 -5.49 -0.70 -7.82
C LYS A 99 -5.48 -0.31 -6.36
N VAL A 100 -6.65 -0.46 -5.73
CA VAL A 100 -6.82 -0.33 -4.29
C VAL A 100 -7.06 -1.73 -3.74
N TRP A 101 -6.18 -2.15 -2.85
CA TRP A 101 -6.24 -3.43 -2.16
C TRP A 101 -6.77 -3.20 -0.75
N VAL A 102 -7.57 -4.13 -0.24
CA VAL A 102 -8.00 -4.15 1.16
C VAL A 102 -7.52 -5.43 1.83
N CYS A 103 -7.02 -5.30 3.05
CA CYS A 103 -6.85 -6.38 3.99
C CYS A 103 -7.79 -6.11 5.16
N GLU A 104 -8.87 -6.88 5.25
CA GLU A 104 -9.89 -6.71 6.28
C GLU A 104 -9.30 -6.93 7.68
N GLY A 105 -9.50 -5.96 8.57
CA GLY A 105 -9.18 -6.08 9.98
C GLY A 105 -10.44 -6.33 10.80
N SER A 106 -10.90 -7.57 10.93
CA SER A 106 -12.07 -7.85 11.79
C SER A 106 -11.71 -7.69 13.27
N GLY A 107 -12.38 -6.76 13.97
CA GLY A 107 -12.15 -6.44 15.39
C GLY A 107 -12.51 -7.52 16.42
N GLU A 108 -12.73 -8.79 16.02
CA GLU A 108 -13.36 -9.81 16.87
C GLU A 108 -12.59 -11.13 17.02
N SER A 109 -11.36 -11.25 16.53
CA SER A 109 -10.54 -12.42 16.87
C SER A 109 -9.05 -12.10 16.94
N ASN A 110 -8.44 -12.51 18.06
CA ASN A 110 -7.10 -12.16 18.53
C ASN A 110 -5.95 -12.82 17.73
N ARG A 111 -6.13 -13.00 16.41
CA ARG A 111 -5.10 -13.51 15.49
C ARG A 111 -5.46 -13.14 14.05
N GLN A 112 -5.29 -11.88 13.66
CA GLN A 112 -5.41 -11.53 12.25
C GLN A 112 -4.14 -11.93 11.50
N THR A 113 -4.31 -12.50 10.32
CA THR A 113 -3.19 -12.81 9.43
C THR A 113 -3.32 -11.91 8.22
N LEU A 114 -2.30 -11.09 7.94
CA LEU A 114 -2.19 -10.17 6.79
C LEU A 114 -1.98 -10.91 5.46
N SER A 115 -2.72 -12.00 5.28
CA SER A 115 -2.58 -12.99 4.21
C SER A 115 -3.64 -12.85 3.15
N ARG A 116 -4.82 -12.31 3.49
CA ARG A 116 -5.91 -12.14 2.54
C ARG A 116 -6.01 -10.69 2.12
N TRP A 117 -5.83 -10.48 0.82
CA TRP A 117 -5.88 -9.19 0.17
C TRP A 117 -6.76 -9.29 -1.06
N ASP A 118 -7.71 -8.39 -1.18
CA ASP A 118 -8.65 -8.35 -2.29
C ASP A 118 -8.58 -6.97 -2.97
N VAL A 119 -8.66 -6.93 -4.30
CA VAL A 119 -8.75 -5.67 -5.05
C VAL A 119 -10.17 -5.15 -4.91
N THR A 120 -10.35 -4.02 -4.23
CA THR A 120 -11.67 -3.37 -4.12
C THR A 120 -11.95 -2.41 -5.25
N GLN A 121 -10.90 -1.85 -5.87
CA GLN A 121 -11.06 -0.85 -6.92
C GLN A 121 -9.92 -0.95 -7.93
N SER A 122 -10.25 -0.75 -9.20
CA SER A 122 -9.28 -0.54 -10.27
C SER A 122 -9.67 0.70 -11.09
N ILE A 123 -8.75 1.65 -11.23
CA ILE A 123 -8.95 2.91 -11.95
C ILE A 123 -8.05 2.88 -13.17
N CYS A 124 -8.61 3.08 -14.37
CA CYS A 124 -7.88 3.11 -15.63
C CYS A 124 -7.68 4.56 -16.10
N PHE A 125 -6.43 4.94 -16.37
CA PHE A 125 -6.08 6.28 -16.87
C PHE A 125 -6.01 6.34 -18.40
N GLY A 126 -6.53 5.32 -19.09
CA GLY A 126 -6.52 5.20 -20.55
C GLY A 126 -5.10 4.99 -21.08
N ASN A 127 -4.60 5.92 -21.90
CA ASN A 127 -3.23 5.89 -22.41
C ASN A 127 -2.24 6.66 -21.55
N ARG A 128 -2.68 7.18 -20.40
CA ARG A 128 -1.82 7.95 -19.50
C ARG A 128 -1.20 7.04 -18.46
N LEU A 129 0.09 7.26 -18.17
CA LEU A 129 0.85 6.42 -17.26
C LEU A 129 0.83 7.01 -15.84
N PRO A 130 0.25 6.32 -14.84
CA PRO A 130 0.39 6.73 -13.45
C PRO A 130 1.77 6.32 -12.94
N TYR A 131 2.57 7.30 -12.50
CA TYR A 131 3.99 7.08 -12.16
C TYR A 131 4.28 7.16 -10.67
N CYS A 132 3.50 7.94 -9.93
CA CYS A 132 3.63 8.06 -8.48
C CYS A 132 2.28 8.32 -7.84
N VAL A 133 2.17 7.98 -6.57
CA VAL A 133 0.96 8.16 -5.76
C VAL A 133 1.35 8.71 -4.40
N SER A 134 0.45 9.49 -3.80
CA SER A 134 0.53 9.91 -2.41
C SER A 134 -0.89 10.03 -1.85
N VAL A 135 -1.13 9.45 -0.69
CA VAL A 135 -2.45 9.48 -0.03
C VAL A 135 -2.35 10.21 1.30
N THR A 136 -3.37 11.01 1.61
CA THR A 136 -3.43 11.72 2.89
C THR A 136 -4.85 11.77 3.44
N SER A 137 -4.93 11.87 4.76
CA SER A 137 -6.15 12.21 5.47
C SER A 137 -6.43 13.70 5.31
N LEU A 138 -7.68 14.06 5.00
CA LEU A 138 -8.06 15.46 4.88
C LEU A 138 -8.17 16.10 6.28
N PRO A 139 -7.47 17.22 6.55
CA PRO A 139 -7.51 17.87 7.85
C PRO A 139 -8.91 18.42 8.16
N GLY A 140 -9.31 18.34 9.44
CA GLY A 140 -10.64 18.80 9.89
C GLY A 140 -11.74 17.75 9.78
N HIS A 141 -11.42 16.53 9.35
CA HIS A 141 -12.32 15.39 9.24
C HIS A 141 -11.77 14.14 9.96
N ASP A 142 -11.15 14.34 11.12
CA ASP A 142 -10.45 13.29 11.88
C ASP A 142 -11.37 12.14 12.32
N GLU A 143 -12.69 12.36 12.38
CA GLU A 143 -13.68 11.30 12.65
C GLU A 143 -14.29 10.68 11.37
N ALA A 144 -14.15 11.33 10.22
CA ALA A 144 -14.92 10.99 9.02
C ALA A 144 -14.12 10.18 7.99
N GLY A 145 -12.85 9.81 8.23
CA GLY A 145 -12.15 8.81 7.41
C GLY A 145 -11.97 9.13 5.92
N TRP A 146 -12.13 10.39 5.51
CA TRP A 146 -11.94 10.82 4.12
C TRP A 146 -10.46 10.74 3.73
N ARG A 147 -10.22 10.40 2.46
CA ARG A 147 -8.88 10.29 1.89
C ARG A 147 -8.78 11.08 0.59
N MET A 148 -7.68 11.82 0.45
CA MET A 148 -7.29 12.46 -0.80
C MET A 148 -6.11 11.67 -1.37
N LEU A 149 -6.24 11.22 -2.61
CA LEU A 149 -5.19 10.55 -3.36
C LEU A 149 -4.72 11.48 -4.48
N ALA A 150 -3.44 11.79 -4.46
CA ALA A 150 -2.75 12.45 -5.57
C ALA A 150 -2.05 11.41 -6.43
N VAL A 151 -2.31 11.44 -7.74
CA VAL A 151 -1.67 10.56 -8.72
C VAL A 151 -0.92 11.40 -9.74
N GLY A 152 0.39 11.19 -9.86
CA GLY A 152 1.17 11.76 -10.94
C GLY A 152 0.91 11.00 -12.23
N VAL A 153 0.29 11.66 -13.21
CA VAL A 153 -0.13 11.07 -14.49
C VAL A 153 0.40 11.93 -15.63
N ASP A 154 1.41 11.42 -16.35
CA ASP A 154 2.17 12.14 -17.38
C ASP A 154 2.65 13.55 -16.96
N LYS A 155 1.94 14.60 -17.39
CA LYS A 155 2.23 16.02 -17.14
C LYS A 155 1.26 16.66 -16.15
N ARG A 156 0.49 15.85 -15.41
CA ARG A 156 -0.58 16.28 -14.53
C ARG A 156 -0.50 15.59 -13.18
N VAL A 157 -1.12 16.21 -12.19
CA VAL A 157 -1.47 15.56 -10.93
C VAL A 157 -2.99 15.47 -10.91
N GLU A 158 -3.53 14.26 -10.89
CA GLU A 158 -4.95 14.01 -10.75
C GLU A 158 -5.26 13.79 -9.26
N LEU A 159 -6.32 14.43 -8.76
CA LEU A 159 -6.76 14.32 -7.37
C LEU A 159 -8.05 13.51 -7.31
N LEU A 160 -8.05 12.49 -6.46
CA LEU A 160 -9.19 11.62 -6.24
C LEU A 160 -9.60 11.71 -4.77
N LEU A 161 -10.90 11.87 -4.51
CA LEU A 161 -11.47 11.88 -3.18
C LEU A 161 -12.16 10.55 -2.90
N SER A 162 -11.91 10.01 -1.72
CA SER A 162 -12.64 8.88 -1.18
C SER A 162 -13.33 9.29 0.12
N ALA A 163 -14.63 8.99 0.20
CA ALA A 163 -15.40 8.98 1.44
C ALA A 163 -14.88 7.88 2.37
N PRO A 164 -15.17 7.90 3.68
CA PRO A 164 -14.80 6.81 4.58
C PRO A 164 -15.24 5.44 4.02
N THR A 165 -14.30 4.49 3.93
CA THR A 165 -14.49 3.14 3.34
C THR A 165 -14.94 3.11 1.87
N GLY A 166 -14.95 4.26 1.19
CA GLY A 166 -15.43 4.40 -0.18
C GLY A 166 -14.34 4.21 -1.24
N GLU A 167 -14.79 4.19 -2.49
CA GLU A 167 -13.91 4.25 -3.66
C GLU A 167 -13.39 5.67 -3.90
N PHE A 168 -12.17 5.77 -4.42
CA PHE A 168 -11.60 7.03 -4.92
C PHE A 168 -12.30 7.48 -6.20
N LYS A 169 -12.70 8.74 -6.27
CA LYS A 169 -13.40 9.34 -7.42
C LYS A 169 -12.82 10.71 -7.76
N GLU A 170 -12.82 11.05 -9.06
CA GLU A 170 -12.40 12.36 -9.53
C GLU A 170 -13.35 13.45 -9.00
N ILE A 171 -12.78 14.57 -8.56
CA ILE A 171 -13.51 15.58 -7.79
C ILE A 171 -14.03 16.71 -8.69
N PHE A 172 -13.41 16.93 -9.85
CA PHE A 172 -13.80 17.99 -10.78
C PHE A 172 -13.44 17.62 -12.23
N THR A 173 -14.46 17.50 -13.08
CA THR A 173 -14.34 17.57 -14.55
C THR A 173 -15.20 18.71 -15.07
#